data_AF-A0A958H8U8-F1
#
_entry.id   AF-A0A958H8U8-F1
#
_cell.length_a   1.000
_cell.length_b   1.000
_cell.length_c   1.000
_cell.angle_alpha   90.00
_cell.angle_beta   90.00
_cell.angle_gamma   90.00
#
_symmetry.space_group_name_H-M   'P 1'
#
loop_
_entity.id
_entity.type
_entity.pdbx_description
1 polymer ?
#
loop_
_entity_poly.entity_id
_entity_poly.type
_entity_poly.pdbx_seq_one_letter_code
_entity_poly.pdbx_strand_id
1 'polypeptide(L)'
;AIDAYYTTLYMLHNERSLDAREIVGHFDKKTGRLDFDFKTAGEKFKLIDENSVTVFIPYDVEARRQIEALQHAIYPIAILRRLQPYAVNIYEHEFDALQSRGVIQAIAENYYALDQSWMEDYYHPRTGLVVPSRSGGDAIFFD
;
A
#
# COMPACT_ATOMS: atom_id res chain seq x y z
N ALA A 1 -18.99 17.86 -22.85
CA ALA A 1 -19.12 18.08 -21.40
C ALA A 1 -17.88 17.58 -20.65
N ILE A 2 -17.57 16.28 -20.72
CA ILE A 2 -16.35 15.69 -20.13
C ILE A 2 -15.07 16.34 -20.68
N ASP A 3 -14.99 16.48 -22.00
CA ASP A 3 -13.82 17.03 -22.69
C ASP A 3 -13.52 18.49 -22.28
N ALA A 4 -14.56 19.33 -22.23
CA ALA A 4 -14.45 20.73 -21.80
C ALA A 4 -14.06 20.86 -20.31
N TYR A 5 -14.56 19.97 -19.44
CA TYR A 5 -14.20 19.93 -18.03
C TYR A 5 -12.72 19.60 -17.83
N TYR A 6 -12.25 18.50 -18.44
CA TYR A 6 -10.83 18.13 -18.35
C TYR A 6 -9.94 19.16 -19.03
N THR A 7 -10.34 19.73 -20.18
CA THR A 7 -9.59 20.82 -20.83
C THR A 7 -9.44 22.03 -19.90
N THR A 8 -10.53 22.44 -19.25
CA THR A 8 -10.50 23.57 -18.30
C THR A 8 -9.61 23.26 -17.09
N LEU A 9 -9.69 22.03 -16.56
CA LEU A 9 -8.86 21.56 -15.45
C LEU A 9 -7.37 21.49 -15.83
N TYR A 10 -7.06 21.04 -17.05
CA TYR A 10 -5.71 21.02 -17.65
C TYR A 10 -5.15 22.42 -17.92
N MET A 11 -6.01 23.43 -18.13
CA MET A 11 -5.56 24.82 -18.28
C MET A 11 -5.39 25.54 -16.93
N LEU A 12 -6.16 25.15 -15.91
CA LEU A 12 -6.08 25.72 -14.56
C LEU A 12 -4.87 25.21 -13.77
N HIS A 13 -4.49 23.95 -13.99
CA HIS A 13 -3.30 23.34 -13.43
C HIS A 13 -2.17 23.31 -14.47
N ASN A 14 -0.92 23.47 -14.05
CA ASN A 14 0.20 23.37 -15.00
C ASN A 14 0.21 21.94 -15.57
N GLU A 15 0.37 21.72 -16.89
CA GLU A 15 0.34 20.38 -17.51
C GLU A 15 1.26 19.38 -16.78
N ARG A 16 2.42 19.85 -16.32
CA ARG A 16 3.39 19.09 -15.52
C ARG A 16 2.90 18.64 -14.13
N SER A 17 1.87 19.27 -13.57
CA SER A 17 1.32 18.90 -12.26
C SER A 17 0.32 17.75 -12.32
N LEU A 18 -0.34 17.54 -13.46
CA LEU A 18 -1.35 16.48 -13.63
C LEU A 18 -0.75 15.19 -14.21
N ASP A 19 0.28 15.32 -15.06
CA ASP A 19 1.03 14.18 -15.59
C ASP A 19 2.53 14.30 -15.29
N ALA A 20 2.87 14.53 -14.02
CA ALA A 20 4.25 14.72 -13.57
C ALA A 20 5.20 13.55 -13.91
N ARG A 21 4.65 12.36 -14.18
CA ARG A 21 5.38 11.13 -14.52
C ARG A 21 5.33 10.80 -16.02
N GLU A 22 4.74 11.65 -16.84
CA GLU A 22 4.61 11.50 -18.30
C GLU A 22 3.93 10.19 -18.73
N ILE A 23 2.90 9.79 -17.98
CA ILE A 23 2.10 8.58 -18.19
C ILE A 23 1.36 8.64 -19.52
N VAL A 24 0.83 9.80 -19.91
CA VAL A 24 0.10 9.95 -21.18
C VAL A 24 1.04 9.72 -22.37
N GLY A 25 2.30 10.14 -22.26
CA GLY A 25 3.32 9.92 -23.30
C GLY A 25 3.63 8.45 -23.57
N HIS A 26 3.34 7.56 -22.62
CA HIS A 26 3.47 6.11 -22.81
C HIS A 26 2.31 5.49 -23.62
N PHE A 27 1.22 6.23 -23.83
CA PHE A 27 0.07 5.80 -24.62
C PHE A 27 -0.11 6.56 -25.93
N ASP A 28 0.20 7.87 -25.97
CA ASP A 28 0.13 8.71 -27.17
C ASP A 28 1.53 9.14 -27.61
N LYS A 29 2.27 8.20 -28.22
CA LYS A 29 3.64 8.42 -28.72
C LYS A 29 3.72 9.24 -30.01
N LYS A 30 2.58 9.69 -30.57
CA LYS A 30 2.48 10.40 -31.85
C LYS A 30 3.15 9.70 -33.04
N THR A 31 3.26 8.38 -32.99
CA THR A 31 3.85 7.54 -34.06
C THR A 31 2.84 7.14 -35.13
N GLY A 32 1.55 7.45 -34.95
CA GLY A 32 0.46 7.04 -35.85
C GLY A 32 0.15 5.53 -35.80
N ARG A 33 0.71 4.82 -34.82
CA ARG A 33 0.53 3.37 -34.60
C ARG A 33 0.08 3.11 -33.18
N LEU A 34 -0.61 1.98 -32.97
CA LEU A 34 -0.95 1.47 -31.65
C LEU A 34 0.34 0.94 -30.98
N ASP A 35 1.03 1.81 -30.25
CA ASP A 35 2.30 1.55 -29.59
C ASP A 35 2.22 2.03 -28.14
N PHE A 36 2.01 1.08 -27.22
CA PHE A 36 1.69 1.35 -25.82
C PHE A 36 2.72 0.71 -24.89
N ASP A 37 3.34 1.51 -24.02
CA ASP A 37 4.24 1.01 -22.97
C ASP A 37 3.46 0.70 -21.69
N PHE A 38 2.47 -0.19 -21.75
CA PHE A 38 1.59 -0.49 -20.61
C PHE A 38 2.36 -0.86 -19.34
N LYS A 39 3.43 -1.65 -19.48
CA LYS A 39 4.29 -2.04 -18.35
C LYS A 39 4.91 -0.80 -17.68
N THR A 40 5.59 0.03 -18.46
CA THR A 40 6.27 1.23 -17.95
C THR A 40 5.29 2.24 -17.38
N ALA A 41 4.13 2.43 -18.04
CA ALA A 41 3.07 3.30 -17.55
C ALA A 41 2.53 2.82 -16.19
N GLY A 42 2.27 1.51 -16.05
CA GLY A 42 1.82 0.91 -14.79
C GLY A 42 2.85 0.98 -13.67
N GLU A 43 4.14 0.86 -13.99
CA GLU A 43 5.24 0.98 -13.02
C GLU A 43 5.44 2.43 -12.53
N LYS A 44 5.25 3.41 -13.42
CA LYS A 44 5.42 4.84 -13.10
C LYS A 44 4.18 5.46 -12.45
N PHE A 45 3.00 4.99 -12.82
CA PHE A 45 1.74 5.51 -12.31
C PHE A 45 1.50 5.00 -10.90
N LYS A 46 1.51 5.93 -9.93
CA LYS A 46 1.13 5.67 -8.56
C LYS A 46 0.02 6.63 -8.18
N LEU A 47 -1.14 6.11 -7.82
CA LEU A 47 -2.24 6.95 -7.30
C LEU A 47 -1.88 7.56 -5.94
N ILE A 48 -1.14 6.79 -5.12
CA ILE A 48 -0.54 7.21 -3.86
C ILE A 48 0.97 7.01 -4.04
N ASP A 49 1.75 8.08 -3.97
CA ASP A 49 3.19 8.06 -4.28
C ASP A 49 4.01 7.23 -3.28
N GLU A 50 3.53 7.14 -2.04
CA GLU A 50 4.20 6.44 -0.95
C GLU A 50 4.04 4.92 -1.09
N ASN A 51 5.15 4.20 -1.00
CA ASN A 51 5.12 2.75 -0.96
C ASN A 51 4.42 2.29 0.32
N SER A 52 3.54 1.29 0.18
CA SER A 52 2.96 0.61 1.31
C SER A 52 3.43 -0.84 1.36
N VAL A 53 3.57 -1.36 2.58
CA VAL A 53 3.90 -2.74 2.88
C VAL A 53 2.65 -3.39 3.47
N THR A 54 2.29 -4.57 2.95
CA THR A 54 1.17 -5.35 3.47
C THR A 54 1.61 -6.16 4.68
N VAL A 55 0.84 -6.04 5.77
CA VAL A 55 1.01 -6.76 7.03
C VAL A 55 -0.26 -7.53 7.31
N PHE A 56 -0.15 -8.84 7.52
CA PHE A 56 -1.27 -9.69 7.91
C PHE A 56 -1.49 -9.65 9.42
N ILE A 57 -2.74 -9.51 9.84
CA ILE A 57 -3.13 -9.47 11.24
C ILE A 57 -3.66 -10.84 11.67
N PRO A 58 -3.09 -11.50 12.69
CA PRO A 58 -3.59 -12.77 13.23
C PRO A 58 -4.84 -12.57 14.12
N TYR A 59 -5.85 -11.89 13.58
CA TYR A 59 -7.03 -11.41 14.32
C TYR A 59 -7.87 -12.53 14.94
N ASP A 60 -8.10 -13.60 14.18
CA ASP A 60 -8.90 -14.74 14.60
C ASP A 60 -8.21 -16.08 14.29
N VAL A 61 -8.91 -17.18 14.56
CA VAL A 61 -8.39 -18.54 14.32
C VAL A 61 -8.13 -18.79 12.83
N GLU A 62 -8.97 -18.26 11.95
CA GLU A 62 -8.81 -18.48 10.52
C GLU A 62 -7.62 -17.69 9.97
N ALA A 63 -7.46 -16.43 10.38
CA ALA A 63 -6.30 -15.63 10.03
C ALA A 63 -4.98 -16.31 10.43
N ARG A 64 -4.89 -16.77 11.68
CA ARG A 64 -3.72 -17.50 12.22
C ARG A 64 -3.42 -18.76 11.40
N ARG A 65 -4.45 -19.55 11.10
CA ARG A 65 -4.32 -20.77 10.28
C ARG A 65 -3.82 -20.48 8.87
N GLN A 66 -4.31 -19.42 8.22
CA GLN A 66 -3.87 -19.06 6.88
C GLN A 66 -2.45 -18.46 6.89
N ILE A 67 -2.07 -17.69 7.92
CA ILE A 67 -0.71 -17.18 8.11
C ILE A 67 0.28 -18.34 8.25
N GLU A 68 -0.01 -19.32 9.11
CA GLU A 68 0.83 -20.51 9.28
C GLU A 68 0.93 -21.32 7.98
N ALA A 69 -0.19 -21.50 7.27
CA ALA A 69 -0.19 -22.19 5.98
C ALA A 69 0.67 -21.46 4.92
N LEU A 70 0.71 -20.12 4.95
CA LEU A 70 1.48 -19.30 4.02
C LEU A 70 2.99 -19.55 4.15
N GLN A 71 3.49 -19.78 5.38
CA GLN A 71 4.92 -20.00 5.67
C GLN A 71 5.53 -21.17 4.87
N HIS A 72 4.70 -22.17 4.53
CA HIS A 72 5.14 -23.39 3.83
C HIS A 72 4.56 -23.51 2.41
N ALA A 73 3.89 -22.46 1.91
CA ALA A 73 3.17 -22.52 0.66
C ALA A 73 4.10 -22.37 -0.55
N ILE A 74 4.20 -23.41 -1.37
CA ILE A 74 4.86 -23.32 -2.69
C ILE A 74 4.03 -22.47 -3.66
N TYR A 75 2.69 -22.51 -3.53
CA TYR A 75 1.74 -21.77 -4.37
C TYR A 75 0.81 -20.90 -3.51
N PRO A 76 1.24 -19.69 -3.11
CA PRO A 76 0.56 -18.92 -2.06
C PRO A 76 -0.74 -18.23 -2.52
N ILE A 77 -1.03 -18.16 -3.83
CA ILE A 77 -2.11 -17.33 -4.39
C ILE A 77 -3.47 -17.59 -3.71
N ALA A 78 -3.86 -18.85 -3.52
CA ALA A 78 -5.15 -19.18 -2.90
C ALA A 78 -5.19 -18.77 -1.41
N ILE A 79 -4.07 -18.87 -0.70
CA ILE A 79 -3.94 -18.48 0.70
C ILE A 79 -3.98 -16.96 0.82
N LEU A 80 -3.23 -16.24 -0.03
CA LEU A 80 -3.23 -14.77 -0.08
C LEU A 80 -4.63 -14.20 -0.34
N ARG A 81 -5.41 -14.84 -1.21
CA ARG A 81 -6.81 -14.44 -1.45
C ARG A 81 -7.69 -14.63 -0.20
N ARG A 82 -7.43 -15.64 0.63
CA ARG A 82 -8.13 -15.81 1.92
C ARG A 82 -7.63 -14.85 2.98
N LEU A 83 -6.36 -14.44 2.90
CA LEU A 83 -5.74 -13.49 3.82
C LEU A 83 -6.09 -12.02 3.53
N GLN A 84 -6.62 -11.70 2.35
CA GLN A 84 -6.98 -10.33 1.98
C GLN A 84 -7.79 -9.56 3.04
N PRO A 85 -8.82 -10.12 3.69
CA PRO A 85 -9.57 -9.43 4.74
C PRO A 85 -8.75 -9.09 5.99
N TYR A 86 -7.61 -9.76 6.19
CA TYR A 86 -6.70 -9.57 7.32
C TYR A 86 -5.46 -8.76 6.96
N ALA A 87 -5.39 -8.21 5.74
CA ALA A 87 -4.26 -7.42 5.27
C ALA A 87 -4.46 -5.94 5.59
N VAL A 88 -3.47 -5.35 6.25
CA VAL A 88 -3.36 -3.91 6.49
C VAL A 88 -2.15 -3.40 5.70
N ASN A 89 -2.33 -2.30 4.96
CA ASN A 89 -1.24 -1.63 4.28
C ASN A 89 -0.76 -0.47 5.15
N ILE A 90 0.53 -0.45 5.47
CA ILE A 90 1.19 0.62 6.21
C ILE A 90 2.31 1.21 5.38
N TYR A 91 2.71 2.44 5.68
CA TYR A 91 3.83 3.07 4.99
C TYR A 91 5.16 2.38 5.33
N GLU A 92 6.11 2.42 4.39
CA GLU A 92 7.43 1.79 4.54
C GLU A 92 8.16 2.21 5.82
N HIS A 93 8.10 3.50 6.18
CA HIS A 93 8.70 3.99 7.42
C HIS A 93 8.01 3.48 8.70
N GLU A 94 6.71 3.22 8.67
CA GLU A 94 5.94 2.64 9.78
C GLU A 94 6.27 1.16 9.94
N PHE A 95 6.38 0.47 8.79
CA PHE A 95 6.82 -0.92 8.73
C PHE A 95 8.21 -1.08 9.33
N ASP A 96 9.19 -0.27 8.92
CA ASP A 96 10.56 -0.34 9.45
C ASP A 96 10.61 -0.09 10.96
N ALA A 97 9.81 0.86 11.45
CA ALA A 97 9.73 1.18 12.88
C ALA A 97 9.16 0.02 13.72
N LEU A 98 8.19 -0.72 13.19
CA LEU A 98 7.59 -1.87 13.85
C LEU A 98 8.44 -3.14 13.69
N GLN A 99 9.02 -3.36 12.52
CA GLN A 99 9.87 -4.52 12.22
C GLN A 99 11.17 -4.48 13.03
N SER A 100 11.81 -3.32 13.16
CA SER A 100 13.03 -3.15 13.97
C SER A 100 12.84 -3.44 15.46
N ARG A 101 11.59 -3.41 15.94
CA ARG A 101 11.19 -3.79 17.32
C ARG A 101 10.76 -5.25 17.44
N GLY A 102 10.72 -6.00 16.35
CA GLY A 102 10.25 -7.38 16.32
C GLY A 102 8.73 -7.54 16.44
N VAL A 103 7.97 -6.44 16.35
CA VAL A 103 6.49 -6.45 16.41
C VAL A 103 5.92 -7.07 15.14
N ILE A 104 6.52 -6.74 13.99
CA ILE A 104 6.20 -7.36 12.70
C ILE A 104 7.30 -8.36 12.35
N GLN A 105 6.90 -9.54 11.91
CA GLN A 105 7.80 -10.62 11.51
C GLN A 105 7.58 -11.03 10.06
N ALA A 106 8.65 -11.51 9.42
CA ALA A 106 8.56 -12.17 8.13
C ALA A 106 8.03 -13.60 8.31
N ILE A 107 6.93 -13.93 7.61
CA ILE A 107 6.32 -15.26 7.59
C ILE A 107 6.94 -16.12 6.48
N ALA A 108 7.22 -15.49 5.34
CA ALA A 108 7.81 -16.10 4.15
C ALA A 108 8.51 -15.00 3.35
N GLU A 109 9.10 -15.36 2.20
CA GLU A 109 9.77 -14.38 1.33
C GLU A 109 8.80 -13.25 0.94
N ASN A 110 9.06 -12.04 1.44
CA ASN A 110 8.26 -10.82 1.24
C ASN A 110 6.84 -10.80 1.85
N TYR A 111 6.52 -11.70 2.79
CA TYR A 111 5.24 -11.67 3.50
C TYR A 111 5.44 -11.42 4.99
N TYR A 112 4.65 -10.49 5.54
CA TYR A 112 4.82 -10.01 6.91
C TYR A 112 3.53 -10.12 7.71
N ALA A 113 3.65 -10.39 9.01
CA ALA A 113 2.53 -10.34 9.95
C ALA A 113 2.91 -9.70 11.26
N LEU A 114 1.90 -9.14 11.93
CA LEU A 114 1.98 -8.80 13.35
C LEU A 114 2.19 -10.10 14.14
N ASP A 115 3.22 -10.14 14.98
CA ASP A 115 3.43 -11.27 15.89
C ASP A 115 2.31 -11.29 16.95
N GLN A 116 1.78 -12.49 17.22
CA GLN A 116 0.62 -12.68 18.07
C GLN A 116 0.85 -12.22 19.52
N SER A 117 2.08 -12.26 20.02
CA SER A 117 2.43 -11.78 21.37
C SER A 117 2.27 -10.26 21.52
N TRP A 118 2.27 -9.51 20.42
CA TRP A 118 2.10 -8.06 20.40
C TRP A 118 0.67 -7.61 20.07
N MET A 119 -0.29 -8.55 19.91
CA MET A 119 -1.67 -8.21 19.57
C MET A 119 -2.32 -7.25 20.56
N GLU A 120 -2.07 -7.41 21.86
CA GLU A 120 -2.68 -6.56 22.90
C GLU A 120 -2.12 -5.12 22.90
N ASP A 121 -0.84 -4.97 22.57
CA ASP A 121 -0.15 -3.67 22.61
C ASP A 121 -0.23 -2.91 21.28
N TYR A 122 -0.27 -3.64 20.15
CA TYR A 122 -0.13 -3.09 18.80
C TYR A 122 -1.37 -3.29 17.92
N TYR A 123 -2.45 -3.86 18.43
CA TYR A 123 -3.70 -3.96 17.66
C TYR A 123 -4.92 -3.61 18.51
N HIS A 124 -5.63 -2.56 18.10
CA HIS A 124 -6.87 -2.16 18.73
C HIS A 124 -8.08 -2.61 17.90
N PRO A 125 -9.08 -3.32 18.47
CA PRO A 125 -10.19 -3.91 17.70
C PRO A 125 -11.01 -2.92 16.87
N ARG A 126 -11.03 -1.64 17.23
CA ARG A 126 -11.80 -0.61 16.51
C ARG A 126 -10.97 0.28 15.59
N THR A 127 -9.67 0.42 15.85
CA THR A 127 -8.81 1.39 15.15
C THR A 127 -7.66 0.72 14.40
N GLY A 128 -7.51 -0.60 14.54
CA GLY A 128 -6.54 -1.39 13.79
C GLY A 128 -5.14 -1.37 14.40
N LEU A 129 -4.14 -1.56 13.53
CA LEU A 129 -2.74 -1.59 13.90
C LEU A 129 -2.31 -0.25 14.51
N VAL A 130 -1.71 -0.30 15.69
CA VAL A 130 -1.20 0.88 16.40
C VAL A 130 0.21 1.14 15.92
N VAL A 131 0.38 2.20 15.14
CA VAL A 131 1.70 2.65 14.70
C VAL A 131 2.21 3.67 15.72
N PRO A 132 3.42 3.49 16.29
CA PRO A 132 3.99 4.49 17.18
C PRO A 132 4.13 5.81 16.44
N SER A 133 3.50 6.85 16.97
CA SER A 133 3.53 8.20 16.42
C SER A 133 4.99 8.62 16.22
N ARG A 134 5.32 9.16 15.05
CA ARG A 134 6.55 9.93 14.90
C ARG A 134 6.51 11.02 15.98
N SER A 135 7.58 11.20 16.75
CA SER A 135 7.81 12.48 17.43
C SER A 135 7.98 13.54 16.34
N GLY A 136 6.87 14.04 15.81
CA GLY A 136 6.82 14.78 14.55
C GLY A 136 5.42 15.25 14.24
N GLY A 137 4.99 16.28 14.98
CA GLY A 137 3.79 17.06 14.71
C GLY A 137 2.62 16.80 15.64
N ASP A 138 2.77 17.08 16.94
CA ASP A 138 1.61 17.45 17.75
C ASP A 138 1.00 18.70 17.11
N ALA A 139 -0.06 18.52 16.33
CA ALA A 139 -0.93 19.63 15.98
C ALA A 139 -1.63 20.03 17.28
N ILE A 140 -1.01 20.98 17.99
CA ILE A 140 -1.64 21.65 19.12
C ILE A 140 -2.74 22.53 18.52
N PHE A 141 -3.97 22.03 18.53
CA PHE A 141 -5.13 22.87 18.29
C PHE A 141 -5.37 23.67 19.56
N PHE A 142 -5.13 24.98 19.49
CA PHE A 142 -5.64 25.91 20.49
C PHE A 142 -7.06 26.31 20.08
N ASP A 143 -8.02 26.10 20.98
CA ASP A 143 -9.35 26.74 20.95
C ASP A 143 -9.24 28.25 21.21
#